data_AF-A0A345Z508-F1
#
_entry.id   AF-A0A345Z508-F1
#
_cell.length_a   1.000
_cell.length_b   1.000
_cell.length_c   1.000
_cell.angle_alpha   90.00
_cell.angle_beta   90.00
_cell.angle_gamma   90.00
#
_symmetry.space_group_name_H-M   'P 1'
#
loop_
_entity.id
_entity.type
_entity.pdbx_description
1 polymer ?
#
loop_
_entity_poly.entity_id
_entity_poly.type
_entity_poly.pdbx_seq_one_letter_code
_entity_poly.pdbx_strand_id
1 'polypeptide(L)'
;MKKILSILAAISLSATPTLSVVACGNGDNGYSKLRDLTDENIVLFFDEVGKDFSYEGDFVFLKDAEKIGTANSYNLISNLFIKKINELMSKKFKTKEKNYMGGVFFDEKIEDLKPLEEYHFTGYAKFVNLETRKVITIKGLNFTFKQTNDISVKDINEKILKDYLGYSNNYTSNNDESLTWSLLDEFRLEEPIKNGEKDKVRDELDIALNDDYYKTNIYKEYEYKVVVSDVERYETGLKYENQKFARVNASFTFSNLREAKTIETSFVMSTRMVYSN
;
A
#
# COMPACT_ATOMS: atom_id res chain seq x y z
N MET A 1 41.76 -36.31 47.97
CA MET A 1 42.91 -36.78 47.15
C MET A 1 42.32 -37.51 45.94
N LYS A 2 42.39 -36.96 44.72
CA LYS A 2 43.42 -37.26 43.68
C LYS A 2 43.44 -38.78 43.39
N LYS A 3 43.13 -39.34 42.22
CA LYS A 3 43.20 -38.99 40.77
C LYS A 3 42.26 -40.01 40.05
N ILE A 4 41.80 -39.93 38.81
CA ILE A 4 42.46 -39.86 37.48
C ILE A 4 41.30 -39.61 36.48
N LEU A 5 41.18 -38.43 35.88
CA LEU A 5 41.46 -38.12 34.46
C LEU A 5 41.23 -39.24 33.40
N SER A 6 40.24 -39.02 32.54
CA SER A 6 40.36 -39.02 31.07
C SER A 6 40.67 -40.32 30.31
N ILE A 7 39.65 -40.87 29.66
CA ILE A 7 39.73 -41.35 28.27
C ILE A 7 38.52 -40.70 27.57
N LEU A 8 38.73 -39.53 26.96
CA LEU A 8 38.84 -39.35 25.50
C LEU A 8 37.73 -40.04 24.68
N ALA A 9 36.80 -39.20 24.25
CA ALA A 9 36.38 -38.95 22.87
C ALA A 9 36.10 -40.12 21.91
N ALA A 10 34.94 -39.97 21.26
CA ALA A 10 34.49 -40.55 20.00
C ALA A 10 33.91 -41.97 20.06
N ILE A 11 32.58 -42.06 20.00
CA ILE A 11 31.87 -42.46 18.78
C ILE A 11 30.55 -41.68 18.74
N SER A 12 30.42 -40.85 17.71
CA SER A 12 29.19 -40.26 17.18
C SER A 12 28.13 -41.32 16.85
N LEU A 13 26.85 -41.01 17.09
CA LEU A 13 25.72 -41.05 16.14
C LEU A 13 24.39 -41.40 16.81
N SER A 14 23.38 -40.59 16.45
CA SER A 14 21.95 -40.92 16.36
C SER A 14 21.19 -41.33 17.61
N ALA A 15 20.35 -40.42 18.12
CA ALA A 15 18.90 -40.65 18.19
C ALA A 15 18.18 -39.43 18.82
N THR A 16 17.81 -38.46 18.00
CA THR A 16 16.66 -37.58 18.24
C THR A 16 15.39 -38.43 18.27
N PRO A 17 14.53 -38.35 19.28
CA PRO A 17 13.14 -38.75 19.12
C PRO A 17 12.40 -37.58 18.47
N THR A 18 12.28 -37.64 17.15
CA THR A 18 11.26 -36.93 16.39
C THR A 18 9.88 -37.41 16.86
N LEU A 19 9.17 -36.60 17.63
CA LEU A 19 7.71 -36.71 17.72
C LEU A 19 7.13 -36.18 16.42
N SER A 20 6.98 -37.11 15.47
CA SER A 20 6.23 -36.93 14.24
C SER A 20 4.74 -36.81 14.59
N VAL A 21 4.24 -35.57 14.64
CA VAL A 21 2.81 -35.34 14.46
C VAL A 21 2.60 -35.17 12.96
N VAL A 22 2.20 -36.26 12.31
CA VAL A 22 1.70 -36.24 10.94
C VAL A 22 0.31 -35.60 10.97
N ALA A 23 0.23 -34.33 10.57
CA ALA A 23 -1.00 -33.76 10.05
C ALA A 23 -0.97 -33.90 8.52
N CYS A 24 -1.68 -34.90 8.00
CA CYS A 24 -2.00 -34.97 6.59
C CYS A 24 -2.99 -33.85 6.23
N GLY A 25 -2.71 -33.16 5.12
CA GLY A 25 -3.75 -32.52 4.29
C GLY A 25 -4.03 -31.04 4.57
N ASN A 26 -3.27 -30.16 3.94
CA ASN A 26 -3.75 -29.20 2.93
C ASN A 26 -2.55 -28.35 2.47
N GLY A 27 -2.48 -28.04 1.17
CA GLY A 27 -1.32 -27.44 0.53
C GLY A 27 -0.69 -26.32 1.35
N ASP A 28 0.63 -26.42 1.57
CA ASP A 28 1.42 -25.38 2.23
C ASP A 28 1.34 -24.13 1.37
N ASN A 29 0.50 -23.20 1.80
CA ASN A 29 0.20 -21.96 1.08
C ASN A 29 1.28 -20.89 1.31
N GLY A 30 2.43 -21.25 1.87
CA GLY A 30 3.54 -20.34 2.18
C GLY A 30 3.35 -19.50 3.44
N TYR A 31 2.19 -19.56 4.09
CA TYR A 31 1.86 -18.75 5.27
C TYR A 31 2.24 -19.38 6.61
N SER A 32 2.66 -20.66 6.62
CA SER A 32 3.01 -21.42 7.83
C SER A 32 4.24 -20.86 8.58
N LYS A 33 5.09 -20.09 7.88
CA LYS A 33 6.31 -19.46 8.43
C LYS A 33 6.17 -17.98 8.74
N LEU A 34 5.02 -17.37 8.43
CA LEU A 34 4.77 -15.94 8.62
C LEU A 34 4.13 -15.68 9.99
N ARG A 35 4.49 -14.55 10.61
CA ARG A 35 3.91 -14.11 11.89
C ARG A 35 2.54 -13.48 11.67
N ASP A 36 1.69 -13.53 12.69
CA ASP A 36 0.42 -12.79 12.68
C ASP A 36 0.69 -11.28 12.76
N LEU A 37 -0.20 -10.48 12.18
CA LEU A 37 -0.03 -9.04 12.18
C LEU A 37 -0.63 -8.46 13.46
N THR A 38 0.21 -8.30 14.49
CA THR A 38 -0.19 -7.70 15.78
C THR A 38 0.49 -6.36 16.01
N ASP A 39 -0.04 -5.57 16.96
CA ASP A 39 0.57 -4.30 17.33
C ASP A 39 2.04 -4.44 17.73
N GLU A 40 2.36 -5.48 18.52
CA GLU A 40 3.72 -5.78 18.97
C GLU A 40 4.61 -6.20 17.80
N ASN A 41 4.08 -7.01 16.89
CA ASN A 41 4.81 -7.49 15.72
C ASN A 41 5.10 -6.37 14.71
N ILE A 42 4.23 -5.36 14.60
CA ILE A 42 4.50 -4.16 13.80
C ILE A 42 5.69 -3.39 14.38
N VAL A 43 5.77 -3.21 15.70
CA VAL A 43 6.93 -2.52 16.31
C VAL A 43 8.21 -3.34 16.13
N LEU A 44 8.16 -4.65 16.44
CA LEU A 44 9.28 -5.56 16.27
C LEU A 44 9.78 -5.62 14.81
N PHE A 45 8.90 -5.47 13.83
CA PHE A 45 9.30 -5.37 12.43
C PHE A 45 10.32 -4.25 12.22
N PHE A 46 10.00 -3.03 12.63
CA PHE A 46 10.89 -1.88 12.43
C PHE A 46 12.16 -1.96 13.27
N ASP A 47 12.14 -2.68 14.40
CA ASP A 47 13.35 -2.99 15.15
C ASP A 47 14.26 -4.00 14.40
N GLU A 48 13.66 -4.95 13.66
CA GLU A 48 14.39 -5.99 12.92
C GLU A 48 14.91 -5.53 11.54
N VAL A 49 14.08 -4.84 10.75
CA VAL A 49 14.47 -4.38 9.40
C VAL A 49 15.13 -3.00 9.40
N GLY A 50 15.04 -2.27 10.50
CA GLY A 50 15.55 -0.91 10.62
C GLY A 50 14.57 0.14 10.08
N LYS A 51 15.09 1.36 9.93
CA LYS A 51 14.29 2.56 9.61
C LYS A 51 14.63 3.19 8.27
N ASP A 52 15.52 2.57 7.51
CA ASP A 52 16.01 3.05 6.22
C ASP A 52 15.36 2.25 5.10
N PHE A 53 14.66 2.96 4.22
CA PHE A 53 13.96 2.37 3.08
C PHE A 53 14.39 3.07 1.79
N SER A 54 14.37 2.34 0.69
CA SER A 54 14.65 2.90 -0.63
C SER A 54 13.70 2.40 -1.69
N TYR A 55 13.44 3.27 -2.67
CA TYR A 55 12.77 2.95 -3.92
C TYR A 55 13.66 3.40 -5.08
N GLU A 56 13.95 2.45 -5.96
CA GLU A 56 14.59 2.69 -7.26
C GLU A 56 13.64 2.13 -8.33
N GLY A 57 13.18 2.98 -9.25
CA GLY A 57 12.23 2.55 -10.27
C GLY A 57 11.91 3.58 -11.34
N ASP A 58 11.04 3.21 -12.28
CA ASP A 58 11.24 3.65 -13.65
C ASP A 58 10.39 4.81 -14.17
N PHE A 59 9.36 5.33 -13.51
CA PHE A 59 8.33 6.07 -14.27
C PHE A 59 7.58 7.19 -13.53
N VAL A 60 8.07 7.64 -12.38
CA VAL A 60 7.30 8.60 -11.56
C VAL A 60 7.17 9.96 -12.24
N PHE A 61 8.25 10.42 -12.90
CA PHE A 61 8.32 11.73 -13.53
C PHE A 61 8.70 11.61 -15.00
N LEU A 62 7.86 12.21 -15.85
CA LEU A 62 8.07 12.30 -17.29
C LEU A 62 8.97 13.50 -17.61
N LYS A 63 9.95 13.28 -18.48
CA LYS A 63 10.98 14.28 -18.80
C LYS A 63 10.50 15.41 -19.72
N ASP A 64 9.66 15.06 -20.67
CA ASP A 64 9.25 15.90 -21.81
C ASP A 64 7.74 16.17 -21.83
N ALA A 65 7.05 15.82 -20.75
CA ALA A 65 5.62 16.02 -20.58
C ALA A 65 5.26 17.45 -20.19
N GLU A 66 4.06 17.88 -20.61
CA GLU A 66 3.48 19.17 -20.22
C GLU A 66 3.00 19.10 -18.76
N LYS A 67 3.65 19.87 -17.87
CA LYS A 67 3.22 20.01 -16.47
C LYS A 67 2.03 20.96 -16.38
N ILE A 68 0.96 20.50 -15.73
CA ILE A 68 -0.32 21.24 -15.64
C ILE A 68 -0.71 21.65 -14.22
N GLY A 69 0.08 21.26 -13.20
CA GLY A 69 -0.21 21.56 -11.79
C GLY A 69 1.03 21.55 -10.89
N THR A 70 0.85 22.01 -9.65
CA THR A 70 1.84 21.87 -8.56
C THR A 70 1.84 20.44 -8.05
N ALA A 71 3.01 19.83 -7.90
CA ALA A 71 3.13 18.39 -7.83
C ALA A 71 2.36 17.76 -6.64
N ASN A 72 1.49 16.78 -6.91
CA ASN A 72 1.02 15.83 -5.88
C ASN A 72 2.11 14.80 -5.52
N SER A 73 3.37 15.23 -5.55
CA SER A 73 4.54 14.42 -5.18
C SER A 73 4.40 13.86 -3.78
N TYR A 74 3.68 14.54 -2.88
CA TYR A 74 3.44 14.01 -1.54
C TYR A 74 2.72 12.67 -1.57
N ASN A 75 1.54 12.57 -2.20
CA ASN A 75 0.80 11.30 -2.24
C ASN A 75 1.61 10.24 -2.99
N LEU A 76 2.25 10.61 -4.08
CA LEU A 76 3.03 9.71 -4.92
C LEU A 76 4.20 9.09 -4.15
N ILE A 77 5.00 9.92 -3.48
CA ILE A 77 6.15 9.48 -2.67
C ILE A 77 5.68 8.77 -1.40
N SER A 78 4.60 9.24 -0.75
CA SER A 78 4.02 8.58 0.42
C SER A 78 3.56 7.16 0.09
N ASN A 79 2.80 7.00 -0.98
CA ASN A 79 2.30 5.69 -1.44
C ASN A 79 3.42 4.76 -1.90
N LEU A 80 4.45 5.29 -2.57
CA LEU A 80 5.67 4.54 -2.89
C LEU A 80 6.37 4.03 -1.63
N PHE A 81 6.53 4.89 -0.63
CA PHE A 81 7.21 4.54 0.60
C PHE A 81 6.44 3.49 1.40
N ILE A 82 5.13 3.66 1.59
CA ILE A 82 4.30 2.63 2.25
C ILE A 82 4.27 1.32 1.43
N LYS A 83 4.32 1.36 0.09
CA LYS A 83 4.46 0.16 -0.73
C LYS A 83 5.75 -0.59 -0.41
N LYS A 84 6.87 0.11 -0.28
CA LYS A 84 8.16 -0.50 0.12
C LYS A 84 8.10 -1.12 1.52
N ILE A 85 7.44 -0.45 2.47
CA ILE A 85 7.18 -1.01 3.80
C ILE A 85 6.35 -2.30 3.67
N ASN A 86 5.25 -2.27 2.92
CA ASN A 86 4.37 -3.42 2.74
C ASN A 86 5.05 -4.61 2.06
N GLU A 87 5.87 -4.38 1.04
CA GLU A 87 6.67 -5.42 0.38
C GLU A 87 7.65 -6.11 1.34
N LEU A 88 8.14 -5.41 2.36
CA LEU A 88 9.01 -6.00 3.38
C LEU A 88 8.19 -6.66 4.49
N MET A 89 7.07 -6.08 4.88
CA MET A 89 6.13 -6.65 5.84
C MET A 89 5.52 -7.96 5.34
N SER A 90 5.14 -8.06 4.06
CA SER A 90 4.54 -9.27 3.47
C SER A 90 5.48 -10.49 3.46
N LYS A 91 6.80 -10.25 3.54
CA LYS A 91 7.80 -11.32 3.70
C LYS A 91 7.85 -11.91 5.11
N LYS A 92 7.29 -11.21 6.10
CA LYS A 92 7.37 -11.58 7.52
C LYS A 92 6.00 -11.84 8.15
N PHE A 93 4.93 -11.25 7.60
CA PHE A 93 3.59 -11.29 8.18
C PHE A 93 2.56 -11.90 7.25
N LYS A 94 1.52 -12.48 7.84
CA LYS A 94 0.29 -12.87 7.15
C LYS A 94 -0.51 -11.59 6.82
N THR A 95 -0.24 -10.96 5.68
CA THR A 95 -0.86 -9.67 5.31
C THR A 95 -2.29 -9.78 4.75
N LYS A 96 -2.91 -10.97 4.80
CA LYS A 96 -4.32 -11.18 4.46
C LYS A 96 -5.29 -10.62 5.51
N GLU A 97 -4.78 -10.20 6.66
CA GLU A 97 -5.60 -9.64 7.74
C GLU A 97 -6.04 -8.21 7.40
N LYS A 98 -7.35 -8.00 7.28
CA LYS A 98 -8.00 -6.71 6.95
C LYS A 98 -8.15 -5.80 8.19
N ASN A 99 -7.23 -5.93 9.13
CA ASN A 99 -7.35 -5.38 10.47
C ASN A 99 -6.50 -4.14 10.70
N TYR A 100 -5.69 -3.72 9.71
CA TYR A 100 -4.80 -2.58 9.86
C TYR A 100 -4.81 -1.68 8.64
N MET A 101 -4.66 -0.38 8.92
CA MET A 101 -4.41 0.66 7.92
C MET A 101 -3.10 1.37 8.19
N GLY A 102 -2.20 1.36 7.21
CA GLY A 102 -0.89 2.00 7.26
C GLY A 102 -0.81 3.24 6.36
N GLY A 103 -0.16 4.29 6.87
CA GLY A 103 0.15 5.49 6.11
C GLY A 103 1.49 6.08 6.56
N VAL A 104 2.18 6.77 5.65
CA VAL A 104 3.44 7.46 5.94
C VAL A 104 3.30 8.95 5.74
N PHE A 105 4.01 9.69 6.58
CA PHE A 105 3.95 11.13 6.67
C PHE A 105 5.36 11.67 6.73
N PHE A 106 5.64 12.69 5.93
CA PHE A 106 6.96 13.31 5.86
C PHE A 106 7.03 14.49 6.83
N ASP A 107 8.19 14.66 7.46
CA ASP A 107 8.42 15.77 8.40
C ASP A 107 8.51 17.12 7.65
N GLU A 108 8.96 17.06 6.40
CA GLU A 108 9.15 18.22 5.53
C GLU A 108 8.09 18.26 4.42
N LYS A 109 7.81 19.48 3.93
CA LYS A 109 6.98 19.65 2.75
C LYS A 109 7.76 19.13 1.53
N ILE A 110 7.14 18.25 0.76
CA ILE A 110 7.73 17.77 -0.50
C ILE A 110 7.61 18.89 -1.54
N GLU A 111 8.76 19.39 -2.00
CA GLU A 111 8.87 20.35 -3.11
C GLU A 111 8.61 19.68 -4.47
N ASP A 112 8.62 20.48 -5.54
CA ASP A 112 8.50 19.97 -6.90
C ASP A 112 9.68 19.05 -7.24
N LEU A 113 9.38 17.77 -7.40
CA LEU A 113 10.34 16.75 -7.78
C LEU A 113 10.61 16.79 -9.29
N LYS A 114 11.83 16.44 -9.65
CA LYS A 114 12.35 16.42 -11.02
C LYS A 114 12.72 14.98 -11.41
N PRO A 115 12.57 14.62 -12.70
CA PRO A 115 13.02 13.32 -13.20
C PRO A 115 14.51 13.09 -12.95
N LEU A 116 14.88 11.82 -12.76
CA LEU A 116 16.27 11.33 -12.66
C LEU A 116 17.12 11.90 -11.51
N GLU A 117 16.49 12.59 -10.56
CA GLU A 117 17.12 13.05 -9.33
C GLU A 117 16.94 12.03 -8.20
N GLU A 118 17.85 12.07 -7.23
CA GLU A 118 17.76 11.30 -6.00
C GLU A 118 17.27 12.22 -4.87
N TYR A 119 16.27 11.74 -4.13
CA TYR A 119 15.63 12.48 -3.04
C TYR A 119 15.67 11.69 -1.76
N HIS A 120 15.93 12.38 -0.65
CA HIS A 120 15.91 11.82 0.68
C HIS A 120 14.82 12.51 1.50
N PHE A 121 14.00 11.71 2.17
CA PHE A 121 12.93 12.19 3.01
C PHE A 121 13.05 11.58 4.40
N THR A 122 12.71 12.36 5.42
CA THR A 122 12.48 11.84 6.78
C THR A 122 11.00 11.90 7.11
N GLY A 123 10.55 10.99 7.97
CA GLY A 123 9.16 10.98 8.39
C GLY A 123 8.82 9.91 9.42
N TYR A 124 7.55 9.58 9.46
CA TYR A 124 7.00 8.57 10.34
C TYR A 124 5.89 7.77 9.65
N ALA A 125 5.69 6.53 10.11
CA ALA A 125 4.55 5.70 9.73
C ALA A 125 3.52 5.67 10.86
N LYS A 126 2.24 5.67 10.51
CA LYS A 126 1.13 5.35 11.43
C LYS A 126 0.42 4.10 10.94
N PHE A 127 0.21 3.17 11.87
CA PHE A 127 -0.63 2.00 11.67
C PHE A 127 -1.82 2.09 12.62
N VAL A 128 -3.02 1.96 12.09
CA VAL A 128 -4.26 1.95 12.87
C VAL A 128 -4.82 0.55 12.85
N ASN A 129 -4.94 -0.05 14.03
CA ASN A 129 -5.68 -1.29 14.22
C ASN A 129 -7.18 -0.99 14.11
N LEU A 130 -7.87 -1.54 13.12
CA LEU A 130 -9.28 -1.26 12.85
C LEU A 130 -10.22 -1.87 13.89
N GLU A 131 -9.80 -2.92 14.59
CA GLU A 131 -10.61 -3.53 15.65
C GLU A 131 -10.56 -2.72 16.95
N THR A 132 -9.37 -2.24 17.33
CA THR A 132 -9.12 -1.59 18.63
C THR A 132 -8.97 -0.06 18.54
N ARG A 133 -8.77 0.47 17.34
CA ARG A 133 -8.37 1.85 17.03
C ARG A 133 -7.05 2.29 17.65
N LYS A 134 -6.25 1.35 18.17
CA LYS A 134 -4.92 1.68 18.66
C LYS A 134 -4.08 2.17 17.48
N VAL A 135 -3.43 3.32 17.68
CA VAL A 135 -2.53 3.93 16.71
C VAL A 135 -1.10 3.63 17.13
N ILE A 136 -0.36 2.97 16.25
CA ILE A 136 1.06 2.70 16.39
C ILE A 136 1.78 3.74 15.54
N THR A 137 2.69 4.51 16.14
CA THR A 137 3.48 5.51 15.42
C THR A 137 4.96 5.11 15.44
N ILE A 138 5.53 4.94 14.26
CA ILE A 138 6.95 4.62 14.08
C ILE A 138 7.65 5.86 13.55
N LYS A 139 8.47 6.50 14.38
CA LYS A 139 9.16 7.76 14.06
C LYS A 139 10.58 7.56 13.56
N GLY A 140 11.08 8.57 12.85
CA GLY A 140 12.48 8.65 12.41
C GLY A 140 12.78 7.65 11.30
N LEU A 141 11.83 7.51 10.36
CA LEU A 141 12.02 6.71 9.17
C LEU A 141 12.71 7.56 8.10
N ASN A 142 13.62 6.95 7.35
CA ASN A 142 14.31 7.55 6.21
C ASN A 142 13.85 6.86 4.93
N PHE A 143 13.57 7.65 3.89
CA PHE A 143 13.20 7.15 2.59
C PHE A 143 14.04 7.80 1.49
N THR A 144 14.78 6.98 0.75
CA THR A 144 15.48 7.40 -0.46
C THR A 144 14.65 7.03 -1.68
N PHE A 145 14.29 8.01 -2.49
CA PHE A 145 13.62 7.83 -3.77
C PHE A 145 14.58 8.18 -4.91
N LYS A 146 14.68 7.30 -5.90
CA LYS A 146 15.45 7.54 -7.12
C LYS A 146 14.71 7.01 -8.34
N GLN A 147 14.54 7.87 -9.34
CA GLN A 147 14.08 7.41 -10.64
C GLN A 147 15.26 6.85 -11.44
N THR A 148 15.16 5.60 -11.88
CA THR A 148 16.26 4.90 -12.56
C THR A 148 16.23 5.00 -14.07
N ASN A 149 15.04 5.21 -14.65
CA ASN A 149 14.86 5.28 -16.10
C ASN A 149 14.35 6.63 -16.57
N ASP A 150 14.81 7.00 -17.77
CA ASP A 150 14.42 8.22 -18.45
C ASP A 150 13.19 7.98 -19.32
N ILE A 151 12.00 8.24 -18.77
CA ILE A 151 10.72 8.01 -19.45
C ILE A 151 10.24 9.29 -20.12
N SER A 152 9.93 9.15 -21.41
CA SER A 152 9.22 10.16 -22.19
C SER A 152 7.76 9.79 -22.44
N VAL A 153 6.98 10.76 -22.90
CA VAL A 153 5.57 10.58 -23.29
C VAL A 153 5.36 9.37 -24.21
N LYS A 154 6.29 9.12 -25.15
CA LYS A 154 6.22 8.00 -26.09
C LYS A 154 6.35 6.62 -25.43
N ASP A 155 6.93 6.55 -24.24
CA ASP A 155 7.21 5.29 -23.53
C ASP A 155 6.03 4.89 -22.63
N ILE A 156 5.03 5.76 -22.48
CA ILE A 156 3.84 5.52 -21.66
C ILE A 156 3.07 4.30 -22.21
N ASN A 157 3.04 3.27 -21.38
CA ASN A 157 2.33 2.03 -21.63
C ASN A 157 1.38 1.70 -20.47
N GLU A 158 0.61 0.62 -20.63
CA GLU A 158 -0.37 0.18 -19.63
C GLU A 158 0.22 -0.01 -18.22
N LYS A 159 1.45 -0.53 -18.12
CA LYS A 159 2.12 -0.72 -16.83
C LYS A 159 2.38 0.61 -16.13
N ILE A 160 2.92 1.59 -16.87
CA ILE A 160 3.20 2.94 -16.33
C ILE A 160 1.91 3.61 -15.84
N LEU A 161 0.83 3.49 -16.60
CA LEU A 161 -0.47 4.05 -16.20
C LEU A 161 -1.06 3.37 -14.97
N LYS A 162 -1.00 2.03 -14.90
CA LYS A 162 -1.40 1.27 -13.71
C LYS A 162 -0.60 1.68 -12.49
N ASP A 163 0.72 1.75 -12.64
CA ASP A 163 1.56 2.12 -11.53
C ASP A 163 1.33 3.58 -11.09
N TYR A 164 1.09 4.51 -12.02
CA TYR A 164 0.71 5.89 -11.71
C TYR A 164 -0.61 5.95 -10.92
N LEU A 165 -1.63 5.21 -11.35
CA LEU A 165 -2.91 5.08 -10.63
C LEU A 165 -2.70 4.50 -9.22
N GLY A 166 -1.82 3.50 -9.11
CA GLY A 166 -1.46 2.88 -7.84
C GLY A 166 -0.72 3.81 -6.89
N TYR A 167 0.23 4.61 -7.37
CA TYR A 167 1.01 5.46 -6.48
C TYR A 167 0.38 6.82 -6.23
N SER A 168 -0.38 7.36 -7.16
CA SER A 168 -0.99 8.68 -6.95
C SER A 168 -2.17 8.59 -5.99
N ASN A 169 -3.02 7.57 -6.17
CA ASN A 169 -4.30 7.46 -5.48
C ASN A 169 -4.64 6.04 -5.00
N ASN A 170 -3.70 5.08 -5.09
CA ASN A 170 -3.92 3.70 -4.64
C ASN A 170 -5.05 2.95 -5.38
N TYR A 171 -5.41 3.40 -6.60
CA TYR A 171 -6.51 2.85 -7.40
C TYR A 171 -6.24 1.47 -8.01
N THR A 172 -5.05 0.88 -7.78
CA THR A 172 -4.73 -0.50 -8.19
C THR A 172 -4.68 -1.48 -7.03
N SER A 173 -5.04 -1.06 -5.81
CA SER A 173 -4.92 -1.91 -4.63
C SER A 173 -6.23 -2.63 -4.34
N ASN A 174 -6.32 -3.90 -4.72
CA ASN A 174 -7.46 -4.76 -4.37
C ASN A 174 -7.53 -5.11 -2.85
N ASN A 175 -6.50 -4.73 -2.08
CA ASN A 175 -6.40 -4.81 -0.61
C ASN A 175 -6.67 -6.17 0.03
N ASP A 176 -6.57 -7.27 -0.71
CA ASP A 176 -6.69 -8.61 -0.11
C ASP A 176 -5.41 -9.05 0.62
N GLU A 177 -4.28 -8.36 0.39
CA GLU A 177 -2.97 -8.69 0.99
C GLU A 177 -2.15 -7.46 1.43
N SER A 178 -2.76 -6.26 1.50
CA SER A 178 -2.03 -5.01 1.72
C SER A 178 -2.51 -4.21 2.92
N LEU A 179 -1.55 -3.59 3.62
CA LEU A 179 -1.78 -2.60 4.67
C LEU A 179 -1.98 -1.19 4.12
N THR A 180 -1.83 -1.00 2.80
CA THR A 180 -2.04 0.29 2.16
C THR A 180 -3.51 0.57 1.99
N TRP A 181 -3.96 1.55 2.76
CA TRP A 181 -5.26 2.15 2.57
C TRP A 181 -5.04 3.66 2.54
N SER A 182 -4.79 4.23 1.36
CA SER A 182 -4.81 5.68 1.21
C SER A 182 -6.11 6.14 0.55
N LEU A 183 -6.66 7.15 1.23
CA LEU A 183 -7.67 8.17 0.92
C LEU A 183 -8.90 7.78 0.09
N LEU A 184 -10.06 8.03 0.69
CA LEU A 184 -10.95 9.06 0.11
C LEU A 184 -11.43 9.99 1.24
N ASP A 185 -11.60 11.25 0.88
CA ASP A 185 -12.10 12.36 1.70
C ASP A 185 -13.51 12.08 2.24
N GLU A 186 -14.01 12.95 3.12
CA GLU A 186 -15.32 12.82 3.78
C GLU A 186 -16.50 12.84 2.79
N PHE A 187 -16.77 11.72 2.12
CA PHE A 187 -17.98 11.54 1.33
C PHE A 187 -19.11 11.00 2.20
N ARG A 188 -20.33 11.49 1.98
CA ARG A 188 -21.55 11.03 2.68
C ARG A 188 -22.05 9.68 2.16
N LEU A 189 -21.12 8.77 1.85
CA LEU A 189 -21.37 7.45 1.27
C LEU A 189 -21.66 6.36 2.31
N GLU A 190 -21.48 6.69 3.58
CA GLU A 190 -21.61 5.78 4.71
C GLU A 190 -22.96 5.07 4.79
N GLU A 191 -24.05 5.83 4.79
CA GLU A 191 -25.42 5.30 4.86
C GLU A 191 -25.78 4.55 3.57
N PRO A 192 -25.53 5.09 2.35
CA PRO A 192 -25.72 4.33 1.11
C PRO A 192 -24.96 2.99 1.08
N ILE A 193 -23.69 2.93 1.52
CA ILE A 193 -22.92 1.68 1.60
C ILE A 193 -23.52 0.72 2.63
N LYS A 194 -23.93 1.22 3.80
CA LYS A 194 -24.54 0.42 4.87
C LYS A 194 -25.88 -0.19 4.43
N ASN A 195 -26.69 0.57 3.70
CA ASN A 195 -28.01 0.16 3.22
C ASN A 195 -27.96 -0.66 1.92
N GLY A 196 -26.77 -0.83 1.31
CA GLY A 196 -26.62 -1.57 0.06
C GLY A 196 -27.18 -0.82 -1.16
N GLU A 197 -27.27 0.50 -1.11
CA GLU A 197 -27.74 1.38 -2.19
C GLU A 197 -26.67 1.52 -3.29
N LYS A 198 -26.34 0.40 -3.97
CA LYS A 198 -25.21 0.31 -4.92
C LYS A 198 -25.22 1.40 -6.00
N ASP A 199 -26.37 1.65 -6.65
CA ASP A 199 -26.44 2.65 -7.72
C ASP A 199 -26.13 4.06 -7.22
N LYS A 200 -26.61 4.43 -6.03
CA LYS A 200 -26.32 5.73 -5.43
C LYS A 200 -24.85 5.88 -5.07
N VAL A 201 -24.25 4.83 -4.49
CA VAL A 201 -22.81 4.81 -4.18
C VAL A 201 -22.00 4.95 -5.46
N ARG A 202 -22.37 4.22 -6.53
CA ARG A 202 -21.71 4.34 -7.84
C ARG A 202 -21.77 5.76 -8.38
N ASP A 203 -22.96 6.36 -8.41
CA ASP A 203 -23.16 7.68 -9.01
C ASP A 203 -22.43 8.78 -8.23
N GLU A 204 -22.46 8.74 -6.89
CA GLU A 204 -21.70 9.67 -6.04
C GLU A 204 -20.18 9.50 -6.21
N LEU A 205 -19.69 8.27 -6.38
CA LEU A 205 -18.27 8.00 -6.63
C LEU A 205 -17.83 8.42 -8.03
N ASP A 206 -18.68 8.24 -9.04
CA ASP A 206 -18.37 8.67 -10.40
C ASP A 206 -18.16 10.19 -10.44
N ILE A 207 -19.00 10.95 -9.73
CA ILE A 207 -18.84 12.40 -9.56
C ILE A 207 -17.56 12.72 -8.79
N ALA A 208 -17.38 12.14 -7.60
CA ALA A 208 -16.25 12.43 -6.71
C ALA A 208 -14.90 12.17 -7.39
N LEU A 209 -14.74 11.00 -8.01
CA LEU A 209 -13.50 10.59 -8.65
C LEU A 209 -13.17 11.46 -9.87
N ASN A 210 -14.18 11.95 -10.61
CA ASN A 210 -13.97 12.88 -11.73
C ASN A 210 -13.77 14.34 -11.28
N ASP A 211 -14.27 14.75 -10.11
CA ASP A 211 -14.07 16.11 -9.55
C ASP A 211 -12.69 16.28 -8.88
N ASP A 212 -12.24 15.30 -8.09
CA ASP A 212 -10.89 15.31 -7.48
C ASP A 212 -9.78 15.13 -8.52
N TYR A 213 -10.11 14.45 -9.62
CA TYR A 213 -9.22 14.16 -10.73
C TYR A 213 -8.58 15.42 -11.36
N TYR A 214 -9.32 16.52 -11.54
CA TYR A 214 -8.77 17.75 -12.14
C TYR A 214 -7.65 18.39 -11.31
N LYS A 215 -7.52 18.03 -10.03
CA LYS A 215 -6.57 18.67 -9.10
C LYS A 215 -5.31 17.87 -8.85
N THR A 216 -5.24 16.61 -9.28
CA THR A 216 -4.21 15.66 -8.82
C THR A 216 -3.18 15.27 -9.87
N ASN A 217 -3.41 15.51 -11.17
CA ASN A 217 -2.47 15.11 -12.21
C ASN A 217 -1.25 16.03 -12.30
N ILE A 218 -0.07 15.40 -12.33
CA ILE A 218 1.21 16.11 -12.47
C ILE A 218 1.45 16.50 -13.94
N TYR A 219 1.00 15.66 -14.86
CA TYR A 219 1.22 15.78 -16.30
C TYR A 219 -0.07 15.59 -17.07
N LYS A 220 -0.20 16.28 -18.20
CA LYS A 220 -1.35 16.17 -19.10
C LYS A 220 -1.57 14.75 -19.61
N GLU A 221 -0.52 13.98 -19.82
CA GLU A 221 -0.59 12.59 -20.29
C GLU A 221 -1.22 11.64 -19.26
N TYR A 222 -1.19 12.02 -17.98
CA TYR A 222 -1.78 11.28 -16.87
C TYR A 222 -3.21 11.70 -16.55
N GLU A 223 -3.77 12.61 -17.34
CA GLU A 223 -5.20 12.90 -17.33
C GLU A 223 -6.02 11.68 -17.82
N TYR A 224 -7.01 11.27 -17.02
CA TYR A 224 -7.96 10.18 -17.22
C TYR A 224 -9.40 10.57 -16.87
N LYS A 225 -10.39 9.99 -17.56
CA LYS A 225 -11.77 9.99 -17.07
C LYS A 225 -12.05 8.71 -16.31
N VAL A 226 -12.86 8.78 -15.26
CA VAL A 226 -13.26 7.60 -14.48
C VAL A 226 -14.69 7.23 -14.85
N VAL A 227 -14.94 5.93 -14.99
CA VAL A 227 -16.29 5.36 -15.00
C VAL A 227 -16.35 4.26 -13.95
N VAL A 228 -17.20 4.41 -12.95
CA VAL A 228 -17.44 3.38 -11.93
C VAL A 228 -18.42 2.35 -12.46
N SER A 229 -18.00 1.09 -12.58
CA SER A 229 -18.83 0.02 -13.15
C SER A 229 -19.59 -0.76 -12.08
N ASP A 230 -19.00 -0.95 -10.91
CA ASP A 230 -19.64 -1.66 -9.79
C ASP A 230 -19.04 -1.25 -8.45
N VAL A 231 -19.85 -1.40 -7.40
CA VAL A 231 -19.50 -1.10 -6.03
C VAL A 231 -20.05 -2.17 -5.10
N GLU A 232 -19.21 -2.62 -4.19
CA GLU A 232 -19.58 -3.62 -3.20
C GLU A 232 -19.14 -3.18 -1.82
N ARG A 233 -19.95 -3.46 -0.81
CA ARG A 233 -19.53 -3.27 0.57
C ARG A 233 -18.32 -4.15 0.85
N TYR A 234 -17.27 -3.56 1.41
CA TYR A 234 -16.07 -4.27 1.78
C TYR A 234 -15.98 -4.39 3.30
N GLU A 235 -16.01 -5.62 3.81
CA GLU A 235 -15.89 -5.86 5.24
C GLU A 235 -14.44 -5.82 5.68
N THR A 236 -14.19 -5.09 6.77
CA THR A 236 -12.91 -5.02 7.49
C THR A 236 -13.12 -5.39 8.95
N GLY A 237 -12.04 -5.45 9.73
CA GLY A 237 -12.13 -5.57 11.19
C GLY A 237 -12.73 -4.32 11.88
N LEU A 238 -13.11 -3.28 11.13
CA LEU A 238 -13.61 -2.04 11.68
C LEU A 238 -14.97 -2.22 12.37
N LYS A 239 -15.03 -1.83 13.65
CA LYS A 239 -16.25 -1.90 14.48
C LYS A 239 -17.08 -0.62 14.51
N TYR A 240 -16.65 0.45 13.84
CA TYR A 240 -17.29 1.76 13.94
C TYR A 240 -18.51 1.88 13.02
N GLU A 241 -19.62 2.45 13.53
CA GLU A 241 -20.82 2.65 12.71
C GLU A 241 -20.58 3.68 11.63
N ASN A 242 -19.89 4.77 11.98
CA ASN A 242 -19.72 5.93 11.10
C ASN A 242 -18.55 5.87 10.10
N GLN A 243 -18.09 4.67 9.78
CA GLN A 243 -17.09 4.51 8.75
C GLN A 243 -17.31 3.18 8.05
N LYS A 244 -17.27 3.24 6.73
CA LYS A 244 -17.53 2.09 5.87
C LYS A 244 -16.46 2.02 4.79
N PHE A 245 -16.34 0.83 4.20
CA PHE A 245 -15.46 0.58 3.08
C PHE A 245 -16.26 0.05 1.91
N ALA A 246 -15.85 0.43 0.72
CA ALA A 246 -16.41 -0.07 -0.53
C ALA A 246 -15.27 -0.56 -1.42
N ARG A 247 -15.46 -1.74 -2.01
CA ARG A 247 -14.68 -2.17 -3.17
C ARG A 247 -15.32 -1.56 -4.40
N VAL A 248 -14.51 -0.89 -5.20
CA VAL A 248 -14.91 -0.13 -6.37
C VAL A 248 -14.24 -0.77 -7.58
N ASN A 249 -15.03 -1.15 -8.57
CA ASN A 249 -14.56 -1.54 -9.88
C ASN A 249 -14.74 -0.34 -10.81
N ALA A 250 -13.66 0.11 -11.44
CA ALA A 250 -13.70 1.29 -12.29
C ALA A 250 -12.76 1.16 -13.49
N SER A 251 -13.08 1.95 -14.52
CA SER A 251 -12.25 2.10 -15.70
C SER A 251 -11.71 3.54 -15.78
N PHE A 252 -10.43 3.67 -16.11
CA PHE A 252 -9.69 4.92 -16.18
C PHE A 252 -9.21 5.14 -17.61
N THR A 253 -9.79 6.12 -18.32
CA THR A 253 -9.51 6.37 -19.74
C THR A 253 -8.59 7.58 -19.94
N PHE A 254 -7.34 7.32 -20.30
CA PHE A 254 -6.31 8.31 -20.60
C PHE A 254 -6.39 8.74 -22.07
N SER A 255 -6.84 9.95 -22.31
CA SER A 255 -7.17 10.43 -23.67
C SER A 255 -6.12 11.37 -24.28
N ASN A 256 -5.20 11.91 -23.46
CA ASN A 256 -4.14 12.82 -23.92
C ASN A 256 -2.89 12.11 -24.46
N LEU A 257 -2.96 10.79 -24.61
CA LEU A 257 -1.91 9.99 -25.23
C LEU A 257 -2.11 9.93 -26.75
N ARG A 258 -1.05 9.57 -27.50
CA ARG A 258 -1.15 9.36 -28.95
C ARG A 258 -2.25 8.35 -29.31
N GLU A 259 -2.39 7.32 -28.49
CA GLU A 259 -3.48 6.35 -28.55
C GLU A 259 -4.12 6.31 -27.17
N ALA A 260 -5.44 6.54 -27.12
CA ALA A 260 -6.18 6.48 -25.87
C ALA A 260 -6.04 5.09 -25.24
N LYS A 261 -5.87 5.05 -23.92
CA LYS A 261 -5.74 3.80 -23.16
C LYS A 261 -6.76 3.77 -22.03
N THR A 262 -7.40 2.63 -21.84
CA THR A 262 -8.30 2.40 -20.70
C THR A 262 -7.67 1.37 -19.79
N ILE A 263 -7.60 1.71 -18.50
CA ILE A 263 -7.13 0.81 -17.43
C ILE A 263 -8.33 0.40 -16.59
N GLU A 264 -8.61 -0.89 -16.57
CA GLU A 264 -9.60 -1.47 -15.65
C GLU A 264 -8.91 -1.88 -14.35
N THR A 265 -9.52 -1.53 -13.22
CA THR A 265 -8.97 -1.84 -11.90
C THR A 265 -10.06 -2.01 -10.85
N SER A 266 -9.70 -2.69 -9.78
CA SER A 266 -10.50 -2.86 -8.57
C SER A 266 -9.69 -2.36 -7.38
N PHE A 267 -10.26 -1.44 -6.62
CA PHE A 267 -9.63 -0.89 -5.42
C PHE A 267 -10.62 -0.79 -4.27
N VAL A 268 -10.10 -0.64 -3.06
CA VAL A 268 -10.97 -0.45 -1.90
C VAL A 268 -10.73 0.92 -1.28
N MET A 269 -11.83 1.59 -0.98
CA MET A 269 -11.85 2.94 -0.41
C MET A 269 -12.54 2.97 0.95
N SER A 270 -12.34 4.06 1.69
CA SER A 270 -13.04 4.36 2.93
C SER A 270 -13.91 5.62 2.78
N THR A 271 -14.99 5.72 3.57
CA THR A 271 -15.86 6.90 3.59
C THR A 271 -15.30 8.08 4.39
N ARG A 272 -14.18 7.89 5.10
CA ARG A 272 -13.56 8.91 5.95
C ARG A 272 -12.06 8.67 6.16
N MET A 273 -11.30 9.75 6.39
CA MET A 273 -9.89 9.66 6.81
C MET A 273 -9.75 9.03 8.21
N VAL A 274 -9.11 7.86 8.28
CA VAL A 274 -8.87 7.11 9.54
C VAL A 274 -7.89 7.80 10.48
N TYR A 275 -7.03 8.67 9.98
CA TYR A 275 -5.95 9.28 10.76
C TYR A 275 -6.34 10.58 11.47
N SER A 276 -7.60 11.02 11.37
CA SER A 276 -8.11 12.24 12.00
C SER A 276 -8.67 11.96 13.40
N ASN A 277 -7.87 12.29 14.42
CA ASN A 277 -8.33 12.54 15.79
C ASN A 277 -7.75 13.89 16.23
#